data_AF-A0A1X0L6R2-F1
#
_entry.id   AF-A0A1X0L6R2-F1
#
_cell.length_a   1.000
_cell.length_b   1.000
_cell.length_c   1.000
_cell.angle_alpha   90.00
_cell.angle_beta   90.00
_cell.angle_gamma   90.00
#
_symmetry.space_group_name_H-M   'P 1'
#
loop_
_entity.id
_entity.type
_entity.pdbx_description
1 polymer ?
#
loop_
_entity_poly.entity_id
_entity_poly.type
_entity_poly.pdbx_seq_one_letter_code
_entity_poly.pdbx_strand_id
1 'polypeptide(L)'
;MAKVFLASEALADGALTRGQLRWNYRRIQRGVYVPKDAPRTLRDDIRAAWLWSGRRGVIAGRAAAALHGARWVDDFTPVELLGPLNHPPPGVIVRRERFSADDVVEVAGLRVTNAARTAFDLGRHLPRGMAVAHLDALAAVTGLKAADVTPLLDRYRGARNIRDCRKALSLMDSGAQSPKETWLRLVLVDAGLPKPATQIRVTDGRLVCYLDMGWEEPMVALEYDGDQHRRERRQYVKDIHRAEVLNGLGWQVIKVINEDSAELIVKRIRDALARRASRLPQRL
;
A
#
# COMPACT_ATOMS: atom_id res chain seq x y z
N MET A 1 -3.90 -23.33 -6.34
CA MET A 1 -2.84 -22.48 -6.94
C MET A 1 -2.63 -22.93 -8.37
N ALA A 2 -2.64 -22.01 -9.34
CA ALA A 2 -2.37 -22.34 -10.73
C ALA A 2 -0.86 -22.57 -10.93
N LYS A 3 -0.46 -23.67 -11.56
CA LYS A 3 0.95 -23.94 -11.86
C LYS A 3 1.34 -23.05 -13.06
N VAL A 4 2.04 -21.94 -12.82
CA VAL A 4 2.68 -21.13 -13.87
C VAL A 4 3.99 -21.79 -14.30
N PHE A 5 4.19 -22.02 -15.59
CA PHE A 5 5.38 -22.72 -16.10
C PHE A 5 5.83 -22.24 -17.48
N LEU A 6 7.08 -22.57 -17.84
CA LEU A 6 7.61 -22.40 -19.19
C LEU A 6 7.22 -23.59 -20.06
N ALA A 7 6.62 -23.30 -21.22
CA ALA A 7 6.23 -24.34 -22.17
C ALA A 7 7.44 -25.15 -22.66
N SER A 8 8.60 -24.51 -22.86
CA SER A 8 9.82 -25.20 -23.31
C SER A 8 10.26 -26.27 -22.32
N GLU A 9 10.21 -25.99 -21.02
CA GLU A 9 10.59 -26.93 -19.96
C GLU A 9 9.57 -28.07 -19.85
N ALA A 10 8.28 -27.75 -19.81
CA ALA A 10 7.23 -28.76 -19.71
C ALA A 10 7.17 -29.71 -20.93
N LEU A 11 7.52 -29.22 -22.12
CA LEU A 11 7.62 -30.05 -23.32
C LEU A 11 8.92 -30.87 -23.36
N ALA A 12 10.04 -30.30 -22.92
CA ALA A 12 11.34 -30.98 -22.92
C ALA A 12 11.37 -32.16 -21.94
N ASP A 13 10.76 -31.98 -20.76
CA ASP A 13 10.73 -33.01 -19.71
C ASP A 13 9.59 -34.03 -19.91
N GLY A 14 8.86 -33.96 -21.03
CA GLY A 14 7.75 -34.86 -21.35
C GLY A 14 6.50 -34.69 -20.47
N ALA A 15 6.49 -33.71 -19.56
CA ALA A 15 5.37 -33.47 -18.64
C ALA A 15 4.07 -33.06 -19.35
N LEU A 16 4.19 -32.42 -20.52
CA LEU A 16 3.07 -32.06 -21.38
C LEU A 16 3.39 -32.32 -22.85
N THR A 17 2.35 -32.63 -23.62
CA THR A 17 2.37 -32.62 -25.08
C THR A 17 1.96 -31.25 -25.64
N ARG A 18 2.32 -30.95 -26.89
CA ARG A 18 1.85 -29.73 -27.59
C ARG A 18 0.33 -29.66 -27.68
N GLY A 19 -0.34 -30.81 -27.83
CA GLY A 19 -1.80 -30.91 -27.84
C GLY A 19 -2.42 -30.48 -26.50
N GLN A 20 -1.93 -31.03 -25.39
CA GLN A 20 -2.38 -30.65 -24.05
C GLN A 20 -2.13 -29.18 -23.75
N LEU A 21 -0.95 -28.65 -24.14
CA LEU A 21 -0.63 -27.22 -23.97
C LEU A 21 -1.64 -26.31 -24.68
N ARG A 22 -2.05 -26.67 -25.91
CA ARG A 22 -3.00 -25.87 -26.70
C ARG A 22 -4.42 -25.90 -26.14
N TRP A 23 -4.87 -27.06 -25.64
CA TRP A 23 -6.26 -27.25 -25.24
C TRP A 23 -6.53 -26.85 -23.78
N ASN A 24 -5.59 -27.12 -22.87
CA ASN A 24 -5.82 -27.02 -21.42
C ASN A 24 -5.15 -25.80 -20.78
N TYR A 25 -4.34 -25.05 -21.52
CA TYR A 25 -3.57 -23.94 -20.99
C TYR A 25 -3.73 -22.69 -21.86
N ARG A 26 -3.64 -21.54 -21.21
CA ARG A 26 -3.58 -20.24 -21.88
C ARG A 26 -2.23 -19.59 -21.64
N ARG A 27 -1.77 -18.86 -22.64
CA ARG A 27 -0.51 -18.12 -22.59
C ARG A 27 -0.72 -16.83 -21.78
N ILE A 28 0.09 -16.63 -20.74
CA ILE A 28 0.07 -15.39 -19.94
C ILE A 28 1.22 -14.44 -20.34
N GLN A 29 2.38 -15.01 -20.73
CA GLN A 29 3.52 -14.27 -21.28
C GLN A 29 4.19 -15.08 -22.41
N ARG A 30 5.18 -14.51 -23.11
CA ARG A 30 5.92 -15.27 -24.14
C ARG A 30 6.57 -16.52 -23.55
N GLY A 31 6.12 -17.69 -24.01
CA GLY A 31 6.61 -18.99 -23.54
C GLY A 31 6.08 -19.41 -22.18
N VAL A 32 5.25 -18.61 -21.50
CA VAL A 32 4.75 -18.88 -20.15
C VAL A 32 3.25 -19.14 -20.17
N TYR A 33 2.82 -20.20 -19.49
CA TYR A 33 1.45 -20.71 -19.53
C TYR A 33 0.89 -20.95 -18.13
N VAL A 34 -0.44 -20.90 -18.06
CA VAL A 34 -1.27 -21.24 -16.89
C VAL A 34 -2.47 -22.08 -17.34
N PRO A 35 -3.06 -22.91 -16.46
CA PRO A 35 -4.31 -23.61 -16.76
C PRO A 35 -5.38 -22.65 -17.29
N LYS A 36 -6.12 -23.08 -18.30
CA LYS A 36 -7.05 -22.24 -19.06
C LYS A 36 -8.10 -21.56 -18.20
N ASP A 37 -8.58 -22.26 -17.16
CA ASP A 37 -9.68 -21.80 -16.30
C ASP A 37 -9.19 -21.25 -14.95
N ALA A 38 -7.88 -21.11 -14.76
CA ALA A 38 -7.35 -20.51 -13.55
C ALA A 38 -7.76 -19.03 -13.43
N PRO A 39 -8.16 -18.53 -12.25
CA PRO A 39 -8.26 -17.10 -12.03
C PRO A 39 -6.88 -16.46 -12.22
N ARG A 40 -6.85 -15.23 -12.75
CA ARG A 40 -5.60 -14.46 -12.80
C ARG A 40 -5.34 -13.87 -11.42
N THR A 41 -4.11 -14.00 -10.94
CA THR A 41 -3.67 -13.40 -9.67
C THR A 41 -2.37 -12.65 -9.87
N LEU A 42 -2.09 -11.65 -9.02
CA LEU A 42 -0.81 -10.95 -9.03
C LEU A 42 0.37 -11.92 -8.87
N ARG A 43 0.21 -12.98 -8.06
CA ARG A 43 1.24 -13.98 -7.83
C ARG A 43 1.60 -14.74 -9.11
N ASP A 44 0.60 -15.04 -9.94
CA ASP A 44 0.82 -15.69 -11.23
C ASP A 44 1.54 -14.76 -12.21
N ASP A 45 1.16 -13.48 -12.24
CA ASP A 45 1.81 -12.46 -13.07
C ASP A 45 3.27 -12.23 -12.66
N ILE A 46 3.55 -12.18 -11.36
CA ILE A 46 4.91 -12.08 -10.81
C ILE A 46 5.75 -13.27 -11.28
N ARG A 47 5.23 -14.49 -11.11
CA ARG A 47 5.95 -15.70 -11.52
C ARG A 47 6.17 -15.73 -13.03
N ALA A 48 5.17 -15.29 -13.81
CA ALA A 48 5.26 -15.24 -15.25
C ALA A 48 6.29 -14.22 -15.74
N ALA A 49 6.33 -13.03 -15.15
CA ALA A 49 7.33 -12.01 -15.45
C ALA A 49 8.75 -12.49 -15.12
N TRP A 50 8.93 -13.15 -13.98
CA TRP A 50 10.22 -13.72 -13.60
C TRP A 50 10.69 -14.83 -14.56
N LEU A 51 9.80 -15.76 -14.94
CA LEU A 51 10.11 -16.80 -15.94
C LEU A 51 10.43 -16.19 -17.30
N TRP A 52 9.64 -15.21 -17.76
CA TRP A 52 9.89 -14.48 -19.00
C TRP A 52 11.27 -13.81 -19.00
N SER A 53 11.72 -13.27 -17.85
CA SER A 53 13.04 -12.66 -17.71
C SER A 53 14.22 -13.65 -17.81
N GLY A 54 13.93 -14.94 -18.02
CA GLY A 54 14.92 -16.02 -17.92
C GLY A 54 15.44 -16.18 -16.49
N ARG A 55 14.59 -15.91 -15.49
CA ARG A 55 14.91 -15.96 -14.04
C ARG A 55 15.98 -14.96 -13.58
N ARG A 56 16.27 -13.93 -14.38
CA ARG A 56 17.32 -12.93 -14.10
C ARG A 56 16.79 -11.63 -13.49
N GLY A 57 15.52 -11.28 -13.73
CA GLY A 57 14.91 -10.06 -13.22
C GLY A 57 14.70 -10.12 -11.71
N VAL A 58 14.88 -8.98 -11.05
CA VAL A 58 14.54 -8.80 -9.63
C VAL A 58 13.17 -8.12 -9.54
N ILE A 59 12.20 -8.73 -8.86
CA ILE A 59 10.87 -8.15 -8.65
C ILE A 59 11.00 -6.86 -7.82
N ALA A 60 10.38 -5.77 -8.27
CA ALA A 60 10.44 -4.46 -7.64
C ALA A 60 9.04 -3.80 -7.55
N GLY A 61 9.00 -2.58 -7.01
CA GLY A 61 7.80 -1.74 -6.97
C GLY A 61 6.63 -2.37 -6.20
N ARG A 62 5.41 -2.17 -6.70
CA ARG A 62 4.19 -2.65 -6.01
C ARG A 62 4.13 -4.18 -5.89
N ALA A 63 4.63 -4.91 -6.88
CA ALA A 63 4.71 -6.37 -6.83
C ALA A 63 5.65 -6.86 -5.72
N ALA A 64 6.80 -6.20 -5.53
CA ALA A 64 7.69 -6.47 -4.41
C ALA A 64 7.03 -6.14 -3.06
N ALA A 65 6.30 -5.01 -2.98
CA ALA A 65 5.57 -4.65 -1.77
C ALA A 65 4.55 -5.73 -1.37
N ALA A 66 3.80 -6.26 -2.34
CA ALA A 66 2.86 -7.37 -2.11
C ALA A 66 3.58 -8.64 -1.61
N LEU A 67 4.77 -8.96 -2.14
CA LEU A 67 5.57 -10.10 -1.69
C LEU A 67 6.09 -9.93 -0.24
N HIS A 68 6.31 -8.69 0.20
CA HIS A 68 6.59 -8.35 1.61
C HIS A 68 5.35 -8.33 2.51
N GLY A 69 4.17 -8.63 1.96
CA GLY A 69 2.90 -8.69 2.69
C GLY A 69 2.12 -7.39 2.71
N ALA A 70 2.55 -6.34 2.00
CA ALA A 70 1.81 -5.09 1.95
C ALA A 70 0.44 -5.31 1.29
N ARG A 71 -0.61 -4.78 1.93
CA ARG A 71 -1.99 -4.84 1.43
C ARG A 71 -2.21 -3.84 0.28
N TRP A 72 -3.41 -3.87 -0.30
CA TRP A 72 -3.90 -2.88 -1.27
C TRP A 72 -3.13 -2.84 -2.59
N VAL A 73 -2.60 -3.99 -3.02
CA VAL A 73 -2.00 -4.16 -4.35
C VAL A 73 -2.98 -4.96 -5.21
N ASP A 74 -3.46 -4.34 -6.28
CA ASP A 74 -4.45 -4.91 -7.19
C ASP A 74 -3.87 -6.04 -8.06
N ASP A 75 -4.69 -7.03 -8.40
CA ASP A 75 -4.28 -8.20 -9.20
C ASP A 75 -3.83 -7.86 -10.63
N PHE A 76 -4.24 -6.70 -11.16
CA PHE A 76 -3.84 -6.20 -12.48
C PHE A 76 -2.66 -5.24 -12.41
N THR A 77 -2.04 -5.08 -11.23
CA THR A 77 -0.83 -4.28 -11.06
C THR A 77 0.28 -4.76 -11.99
N PRO A 78 0.85 -3.87 -12.83
CA PRO A 78 2.02 -4.22 -13.62
C PRO A 78 3.19 -4.66 -12.74
N VAL A 79 3.89 -5.73 -13.15
CA VAL A 79 5.05 -6.27 -12.45
C VAL A 79 6.30 -5.51 -12.88
N GLU A 80 6.94 -4.85 -11.91
CA GLU A 80 8.20 -4.15 -12.15
C GLU A 80 9.38 -5.12 -11.96
N LEU A 81 10.33 -5.10 -12.89
CA LEU A 81 11.56 -5.88 -12.85
C LEU A 81 12.79 -4.97 -12.97
N LEU A 82 13.73 -5.09 -12.04
CA LEU A 82 15.07 -4.54 -12.19
C LEU A 82 15.97 -5.51 -12.98
N GLY A 83 16.73 -4.97 -13.93
CA GLY A 83 17.74 -5.71 -14.66
C GLY A 83 17.90 -5.29 -16.13
N PRO A 84 18.92 -5.81 -16.83
CA PRO A 84 19.21 -5.49 -18.23
C PRO A 84 18.30 -6.26 -19.19
N LEU A 85 16.98 -6.10 -19.06
CA LEU A 85 15.96 -6.77 -19.89
C LEU A 85 15.50 -5.85 -21.02
N ASN A 86 15.18 -6.40 -22.19
CA ASN A 86 14.70 -5.67 -23.38
C ASN A 86 13.28 -6.12 -23.75
N HIS A 87 12.53 -5.25 -24.43
CA HIS A 87 11.21 -5.56 -25.01
C HIS A 87 10.25 -6.23 -24.02
N PRO A 88 9.92 -5.55 -22.90
CA PRO A 88 9.00 -6.11 -21.93
C PRO A 88 7.63 -6.38 -22.55
N PRO A 89 6.98 -7.50 -22.21
CA PRO A 89 5.64 -7.77 -22.68
C PRO A 89 4.61 -6.91 -21.91
N PRO A 90 3.35 -6.88 -22.36
CA PRO A 90 2.28 -6.20 -21.64
C PRO A 90 2.19 -6.65 -20.17
N GLY A 91 1.96 -5.69 -19.28
CA GLY A 91 1.89 -5.94 -17.83
C GLY A 91 3.25 -6.06 -17.13
N VAL A 92 4.37 -5.96 -17.85
CA VAL A 92 5.72 -5.92 -17.26
C VAL A 92 6.36 -4.56 -17.50
N ILE A 93 6.96 -3.99 -16.45
CA ILE A 93 7.74 -2.75 -16.53
C ILE A 93 9.19 -3.11 -16.20
N VAL A 94 10.11 -2.83 -17.11
CA VAL A 94 11.54 -3.03 -16.85
C VAL A 94 12.18 -1.72 -16.42
N ARG A 95 12.83 -1.75 -15.25
CA ARG A 95 13.61 -0.66 -14.67
C ARG A 95 15.09 -0.96 -14.89
N ARG A 96 15.72 -0.23 -15.82
CA ARG A 96 17.15 -0.33 -16.12
C ARG A 96 17.96 0.57 -15.20
N GLU A 97 17.97 0.21 -13.94
CA GLU A 97 18.58 1.03 -12.90
C GLU A 97 19.64 0.25 -12.14
N ARG A 98 20.56 0.99 -11.53
CA ARG A 98 21.59 0.40 -10.68
C ARG A 98 20.96 -0.12 -9.37
N PHE A 99 21.42 -1.27 -8.93
CA PHE A 99 21.09 -1.86 -7.63
C PHE A 99 22.29 -2.65 -7.10
N SER A 100 22.38 -2.79 -5.78
CA SER A 100 23.40 -3.58 -5.09
C SER A 100 22.87 -4.99 -4.78
N ALA A 101 23.76 -5.93 -4.47
CA ALA A 101 23.35 -7.22 -3.90
C ALA A 101 22.53 -7.04 -2.61
N ASP A 102 22.91 -6.07 -1.76
CA ASP A 102 22.20 -5.76 -0.51
C ASP A 102 20.77 -5.29 -0.71
N ASP A 103 20.44 -4.79 -1.91
CA ASP A 103 19.09 -4.34 -2.25
C ASP A 103 18.15 -5.52 -2.52
N VAL A 104 18.66 -6.75 -2.58
CA VAL A 104 17.92 -7.93 -3.06
C VAL A 104 17.83 -9.00 -1.97
N VAL A 105 16.64 -9.55 -1.80
CA VAL A 105 16.35 -10.68 -0.94
C VAL A 105 15.63 -11.77 -1.73
N GLU A 106 15.57 -12.97 -1.16
CA GLU A 106 14.75 -14.05 -1.70
C GLU A 106 13.42 -14.13 -0.96
N VAL A 107 12.32 -14.11 -1.69
CA VAL A 107 10.97 -14.32 -1.15
C VAL A 107 10.27 -15.38 -2.00
N ALA A 108 9.87 -16.50 -1.38
CA ALA A 108 9.22 -17.62 -2.07
C ALA A 108 9.98 -18.10 -3.34
N GLY A 109 11.31 -18.16 -3.28
CA GLY A 109 12.16 -18.59 -4.40
C GLY A 109 12.26 -17.58 -5.55
N LEU A 110 11.93 -16.31 -5.31
CA LEU A 110 12.05 -15.20 -6.26
C LEU A 110 13.03 -14.17 -5.73
N ARG A 111 13.82 -13.57 -6.63
CA ARG A 111 14.64 -12.41 -6.30
C ARG A 111 13.75 -11.17 -6.23
N VAL A 112 13.71 -10.51 -5.09
CA VAL A 112 12.84 -9.35 -4.82
C VAL A 112 13.67 -8.23 -4.22
N THR A 113 13.35 -6.97 -4.50
CA THR A 113 13.94 -5.85 -3.77
C THR A 113 13.61 -5.96 -2.28
N ASN A 114 14.56 -5.70 -1.39
CA ASN A 114 14.31 -5.66 0.05
C ASN A 114 13.30 -4.54 0.40
N ALA A 115 12.80 -4.49 1.64
CA ALA A 115 11.78 -3.51 2.04
C ALA A 115 12.21 -2.06 1.80
N ALA A 116 13.45 -1.69 2.17
CA ALA A 116 13.97 -0.33 1.99
C ALA A 116 14.07 0.06 0.50
N ARG A 117 14.59 -0.85 -0.35
CA ARG A 117 14.67 -0.62 -1.80
C ARG A 117 13.29 -0.54 -2.43
N THR A 118 12.36 -1.39 -2.00
CA THR A 118 10.97 -1.36 -2.45
C THR A 118 10.33 -0.01 -2.13
N ALA A 119 10.50 0.51 -0.90
CA ALA A 119 10.03 1.84 -0.53
C ALA A 119 10.66 2.95 -1.36
N PHE A 120 11.98 2.89 -1.58
CA PHE A 120 12.70 3.84 -2.45
C PHE A 120 12.12 3.85 -3.87
N ASP A 121 11.87 2.68 -4.46
CA ASP A 121 11.32 2.55 -5.81
C ASP A 121 9.87 3.04 -5.90
N LEU A 122 9.02 2.69 -4.92
CA LEU A 122 7.63 3.19 -4.82
C LEU A 122 7.60 4.73 -4.78
N GLY A 123 8.44 5.34 -3.95
CA GLY A 123 8.52 6.79 -3.82
C GLY A 123 8.99 7.51 -5.08
N ARG A 124 9.82 6.88 -5.92
CA ARG A 124 10.34 7.49 -7.17
C ARG A 124 9.40 7.31 -8.36
N HIS A 125 8.64 6.22 -8.40
CA HIS A 125 7.98 5.79 -9.62
C HIS A 125 6.46 5.97 -9.60
N LEU A 126 5.87 6.23 -8.44
CA LEU A 126 4.43 6.40 -8.31
C LEU A 126 4.06 7.88 -8.10
N PRO A 127 2.86 8.31 -8.55
CA PRO A 127 2.28 9.57 -8.12
C PRO A 127 2.20 9.65 -6.59
N ARG A 128 2.44 10.84 -6.03
CA ARG A 128 2.56 11.08 -4.57
C ARG A 128 1.54 10.32 -3.71
N GLY A 129 0.25 10.46 -3.99
CA GLY A 129 -0.80 9.83 -3.16
C GLY A 129 -0.72 8.30 -3.17
N MET A 130 -0.50 7.71 -4.34
CA MET A 130 -0.33 6.26 -4.48
C MET A 130 1.00 5.78 -3.86
N ALA A 131 2.07 6.57 -4.00
CA ALA A 131 3.36 6.28 -3.38
C ALA A 131 3.21 6.19 -1.86
N VAL A 132 2.62 7.21 -1.23
CA VAL A 132 2.42 7.25 0.22
C VAL A 132 1.51 6.10 0.67
N ALA A 133 0.42 5.80 -0.04
CA ALA A 133 -0.47 4.69 0.34
C ALA A 133 0.24 3.33 0.35
N HIS A 134 1.08 3.04 -0.64
CA HIS A 134 1.88 1.81 -0.63
C HIS A 134 3.02 1.84 0.37
N LEU A 135 3.62 3.01 0.62
CA LEU A 135 4.64 3.17 1.66
C LEU A 135 4.07 2.91 3.05
N ASP A 136 2.89 3.46 3.35
CA ASP A 136 2.15 3.24 4.61
C ASP A 136 1.86 1.75 4.80
N ALA A 137 1.31 1.09 3.77
CA ALA A 137 0.99 -0.34 3.81
C ALA A 137 2.24 -1.22 3.96
N LEU A 138 3.36 -0.85 3.33
CA LEU A 138 4.63 -1.56 3.47
C LEU A 138 5.25 -1.34 4.86
N ALA A 139 5.21 -0.11 5.38
CA ALA A 139 5.70 0.23 6.70
C ALA A 139 4.91 -0.50 7.80
N ALA A 140 3.59 -0.62 7.65
CA ALA A 140 2.73 -1.33 8.59
C ALA A 140 3.12 -2.82 8.78
N VAL A 141 3.56 -3.49 7.71
CA VAL A 141 3.90 -4.94 7.76
C VAL A 141 5.37 -5.22 8.00
N THR A 142 6.27 -4.29 7.66
CA THR A 142 7.72 -4.47 7.78
C THR A 142 8.34 -3.71 8.97
N GLY A 143 7.62 -2.75 9.56
CA GLY A 143 8.17 -1.83 10.55
C GLY A 143 9.12 -0.77 9.98
N LEU A 144 9.22 -0.67 8.65
CA LEU A 144 10.10 0.26 7.95
C LEU A 144 9.78 1.72 8.29
N LYS A 145 10.81 2.50 8.59
CA LYS A 145 10.76 3.95 8.81
C LYS A 145 11.44 4.69 7.67
N ALA A 146 11.11 5.98 7.50
CA ALA A 146 11.72 6.81 6.47
C ALA A 146 13.25 6.86 6.60
N ALA A 147 13.76 6.83 7.84
CA ALA A 147 15.19 6.80 8.14
C ALA A 147 15.92 5.57 7.56
N ASP A 148 15.24 4.43 7.44
CA ASP A 148 15.82 3.19 6.89
C ASP A 148 16.01 3.28 5.37
N VAL A 149 15.26 4.17 4.70
CA VAL A 149 15.33 4.40 3.25
C VAL A 149 16.34 5.50 2.91
N THR A 150 16.62 6.42 3.86
CA THR A 150 17.55 7.55 3.67
C THR A 150 18.91 7.13 3.12
N PRO A 151 19.58 6.06 3.59
CA PRO A 151 20.87 5.62 3.02
C PRO A 151 20.81 5.34 1.51
N LEU A 152 19.66 4.90 0.99
CA LEU A 152 19.46 4.65 -0.44
C LEU A 152 19.36 5.95 -1.24
N LEU A 153 18.84 7.03 -0.65
CA LEU A 153 18.81 8.36 -1.29
C LEU A 153 20.23 8.86 -1.56
N ASP A 154 21.18 8.59 -0.65
CA ASP A 154 22.57 8.96 -0.83
C ASP A 154 23.32 8.01 -1.74
N ARG A 155 23.14 6.70 -1.56
CA ARG A 155 23.74 5.67 -2.43
C ARG A 155 23.37 5.85 -3.90
N TYR A 156 22.10 6.19 -4.17
CA TYR A 156 21.57 6.39 -5.52
C TYR A 156 21.35 7.87 -5.85
N ARG A 157 22.30 8.71 -5.43
CA ARG A 157 22.31 10.14 -5.80
C ARG A 157 22.23 10.31 -7.32
N GLY A 158 21.37 11.23 -7.76
CA GLY A 158 21.10 11.48 -9.17
C GLY A 158 20.08 10.52 -9.82
N ALA A 159 19.54 9.56 -9.07
CA ALA A 159 18.42 8.77 -9.56
C ALA A 159 17.23 9.68 -9.93
N ARG A 160 16.55 9.32 -11.03
CA ARG A 160 15.35 10.03 -11.49
C ARG A 160 14.29 10.06 -10.38
N ASN A 161 13.60 11.20 -10.23
CA ASN A 161 12.52 11.42 -9.27
C ASN A 161 12.91 11.26 -7.79
N ILE A 162 14.20 11.43 -7.44
CA ILE A 162 14.64 11.36 -6.04
C ILE A 162 13.97 12.40 -5.13
N ARG A 163 13.59 13.56 -5.69
CA ARG A 163 12.85 14.60 -4.97
C ARG A 163 11.43 14.14 -4.61
N ASP A 164 10.78 13.39 -5.48
CA ASP A 164 9.43 12.85 -5.23
C ASP A 164 9.47 11.75 -4.17
N CYS A 165 10.51 10.90 -4.22
CA CYS A 165 10.76 9.92 -3.17
C CYS A 165 10.94 10.57 -1.80
N ARG A 166 11.75 11.63 -1.68
CA ARG A 166 11.90 12.38 -0.43
C ARG A 166 10.57 12.93 0.08
N LYS A 167 9.76 13.53 -0.80
CA LYS A 167 8.43 14.06 -0.43
C LYS A 167 7.49 12.95 0.03
N ALA A 168 7.49 11.79 -0.65
CA ALA A 168 6.65 10.66 -0.26
C ALA A 168 7.08 10.08 1.09
N LEU A 169 8.39 9.89 1.31
CA LEU A 169 8.94 9.38 2.57
C LEU A 169 8.65 10.30 3.76
N SER A 170 8.69 11.62 3.58
CA SER A 170 8.33 12.58 4.65
C SER A 170 6.85 12.51 5.05
N LEU A 171 6.01 11.93 4.21
CA LEU A 171 4.58 11.77 4.43
C LEU A 171 4.19 10.35 4.84
N MET A 172 5.15 9.42 4.92
CA MET A 172 4.89 8.03 5.28
C MET A 172 4.39 7.92 6.72
N ASP A 173 3.44 7.01 6.93
CA ASP A 173 2.81 6.73 8.21
C ASP A 173 2.34 5.28 8.29
N SER A 174 2.86 4.50 9.23
CA SER A 174 2.53 3.07 9.35
C SER A 174 1.16 2.78 9.95
N GLY A 175 0.44 3.80 10.44
CA GLY A 175 -0.86 3.62 11.09
C GLY A 175 -2.04 3.60 10.12
N ALA A 176 -1.89 4.12 8.89
CA ALA A 176 -2.99 4.11 7.93
C ALA A 176 -3.36 2.66 7.52
N GLN A 177 -4.61 2.26 7.75
CA GLN A 177 -5.05 0.90 7.49
C GLN A 177 -5.59 0.72 6.07
N SER A 178 -5.95 1.81 5.39
CA SER A 178 -6.46 1.82 4.01
C SER A 178 -5.89 2.97 3.16
N PRO A 179 -5.90 2.86 1.82
CA PRO A 179 -5.50 3.95 0.92
C PRO A 179 -6.36 5.22 1.10
N LYS A 180 -7.62 5.06 1.54
CA LYS A 180 -8.54 6.17 1.80
C LYS A 180 -8.18 6.92 3.07
N GLU A 181 -7.75 6.23 4.12
CA GLU A 181 -7.17 6.88 5.30
C GLU A 181 -5.89 7.65 4.95
N THR A 182 -4.98 7.05 4.16
CA THR A 182 -3.80 7.78 3.67
C THR A 182 -4.21 9.03 2.88
N TRP A 183 -5.18 8.90 1.97
CA TRP A 183 -5.70 10.05 1.21
C TRP A 183 -6.26 11.13 2.12
N LEU A 184 -7.10 10.77 3.10
CA LEU A 184 -7.69 11.69 4.04
C LEU A 184 -6.59 12.43 4.81
N ARG A 185 -5.61 11.71 5.34
CA ARG A 185 -4.44 12.28 6.02
C ARG A 185 -3.68 13.26 5.13
N LEU A 186 -3.48 12.95 3.85
CA LEU A 186 -2.84 13.85 2.90
C LEU A 186 -3.66 15.11 2.63
N VAL A 187 -5.00 15.00 2.53
CA VAL A 187 -5.89 16.17 2.42
C VAL A 187 -5.70 17.13 3.60
N LEU A 188 -5.56 16.59 4.83
CA LEU A 188 -5.36 17.42 6.02
C LEU A 188 -4.00 18.11 6.04
N VAL A 189 -2.94 17.36 5.73
CA VAL A 189 -1.58 17.88 5.66
C VAL A 189 -1.46 18.95 4.57
N ASP A 190 -2.07 18.73 3.40
CA ASP A 190 -2.04 19.68 2.29
C ASP A 190 -2.82 20.97 2.60
N ALA A 191 -3.84 20.88 3.46
CA ALA A 191 -4.59 22.03 3.95
C ALA A 191 -3.87 22.82 5.07
N GLY A 192 -2.64 22.45 5.42
CA GLY A 192 -1.83 23.09 6.45
C GLY A 192 -2.31 22.83 7.88
N LEU A 193 -3.13 21.79 8.10
CA LEU A 193 -3.52 21.38 9.44
C LEU A 193 -2.35 20.68 10.14
N PRO A 194 -2.29 20.72 11.50
CA PRO A 194 -1.30 19.95 12.24
C PRO A 194 -1.38 18.47 11.87
N LYS A 195 -0.25 17.77 11.73
CA LYS A 195 -0.24 16.35 11.35
C LYS A 195 -1.10 15.54 12.34
N PRO A 196 -2.14 14.83 11.91
CA PRO A 196 -2.95 14.02 12.81
C PRO A 196 -2.15 12.76 13.23
N ALA A 197 -2.37 12.31 14.46
CA ALA A 197 -1.99 10.97 14.90
C ALA A 197 -2.93 9.95 14.25
N THR A 198 -2.41 8.78 13.88
CA THR A 198 -3.18 7.67 13.30
C THR A 198 -3.39 6.58 14.35
N GLN A 199 -4.47 5.80 14.21
CA GLN A 199 -4.78 4.65 15.08
C GLN A 199 -4.78 5.04 16.58
N ILE A 200 -5.47 6.13 16.90
CA ILE A 200 -5.52 6.64 18.27
C ILE A 200 -6.30 5.65 19.13
N ARG A 201 -5.63 5.07 20.12
CA ARG A 201 -6.22 4.10 21.05
C ARG A 201 -7.05 4.84 22.10
N VAL A 202 -8.33 4.51 22.18
CA VAL A 202 -9.26 5.06 23.18
C VAL A 202 -9.82 3.94 24.06
N THR A 203 -9.95 4.20 25.35
CA THR A 203 -10.49 3.22 26.31
C THR A 203 -11.19 3.89 27.50
N ASP A 204 -12.26 3.26 27.98
CA ASP A 204 -12.94 3.57 29.24
C ASP A 204 -12.64 2.54 30.35
N GLY A 205 -11.64 1.68 30.12
CA GLY A 205 -11.29 0.55 30.97
C GLY A 205 -12.06 -0.75 30.68
N ARG A 206 -13.17 -0.70 29.92
CA ARG A 206 -13.96 -1.90 29.53
C ARG A 206 -13.91 -2.13 28.02
N LEU A 207 -14.03 -1.07 27.24
CA LEU A 207 -13.91 -1.04 25.80
C LEU A 207 -12.53 -0.51 25.41
N VAL A 208 -11.94 -1.08 24.38
CA VAL A 208 -10.79 -0.52 23.67
C VAL A 208 -11.18 -0.39 22.20
N CYS A 209 -11.09 0.82 21.66
CA CYS A 209 -11.30 1.09 20.24
C CYS A 209 -10.16 1.95 19.68
N TYR A 210 -10.08 1.99 18.34
CA TYR A 210 -9.08 2.75 17.62
C TYR A 210 -9.77 3.69 16.65
N LEU A 211 -9.45 4.99 16.75
CA LEU A 211 -9.90 6.02 15.83
C LEU A 211 -8.88 6.10 14.68
N ASP A 212 -9.34 6.19 13.43
CA ASP A 212 -8.46 6.12 12.26
C ASP A 212 -7.37 7.19 12.32
N MET A 213 -7.75 8.44 12.60
CA MET A 213 -6.81 9.52 12.84
C MET A 213 -7.44 10.71 13.59
N GLY A 214 -6.60 11.60 14.11
CA GLY A 214 -7.07 12.82 14.77
C GLY A 214 -6.02 13.52 15.62
N TRP A 215 -6.49 14.28 16.60
CA TRP A 215 -5.69 14.98 17.59
C TRP A 215 -6.20 14.64 18.98
N GLU A 216 -5.34 14.00 19.79
CA GLU A 216 -5.63 13.68 21.19
C GLU A 216 -5.92 14.94 22.00
N GLU A 217 -5.18 16.02 21.73
CA GLU A 217 -5.52 17.36 22.15
C GLU A 217 -5.82 18.19 20.89
N PRO A 218 -7.08 18.59 20.63
CA PRO A 218 -8.16 18.76 21.59
C PRO A 218 -9.32 17.74 21.47
N MET A 219 -8.99 16.45 21.31
CA MET A 219 -9.95 15.33 21.19
C MET A 219 -10.87 15.42 19.98
N VAL A 220 -10.29 15.68 18.80
CA VAL A 220 -11.01 15.68 17.51
C VAL A 220 -10.49 14.52 16.67
N ALA A 221 -11.38 13.67 16.19
CA ALA A 221 -11.03 12.51 15.39
C ALA A 221 -11.80 12.42 14.10
N LEU A 222 -11.27 11.66 13.17
CA LEU A 222 -11.83 11.37 11.86
C LEU A 222 -11.92 9.88 11.66
N GLU A 223 -13.03 9.45 11.08
CA GLU A 223 -13.25 8.07 10.65
C GLU A 223 -13.71 8.08 9.19
N TYR A 224 -13.02 7.32 8.33
CA TYR A 224 -13.43 7.17 6.94
C TYR A 224 -14.44 6.02 6.83
N ASP A 225 -15.67 6.34 6.47
CA ASP A 225 -16.74 5.36 6.27
C ASP A 225 -16.78 4.96 4.79
N GLY A 226 -15.97 3.96 4.44
CA GLY A 226 -15.85 3.45 3.07
C GLY A 226 -16.93 2.43 2.73
N ASP A 227 -18.19 2.84 2.62
CA ASP A 227 -19.35 2.10 2.06
C ASP A 227 -19.41 0.56 2.32
N GLN A 228 -18.86 0.09 3.44
CA GLN A 228 -18.77 -1.33 3.79
C GLN A 228 -19.58 -1.65 5.05
N HIS A 229 -20.60 -2.47 4.81
CA HIS A 229 -21.31 -3.34 5.77
C HIS A 229 -22.34 -2.70 6.71
N ARG A 230 -23.33 -1.99 6.16
CA ARG A 230 -24.68 -1.93 6.78
C ARG A 230 -25.43 -3.26 6.69
N ARG A 231 -24.83 -4.38 7.10
CA ARG A 231 -25.53 -5.68 7.12
C ARG A 231 -25.04 -6.58 8.25
N GLU A 232 -25.11 -6.11 9.49
CA GLU A 232 -25.18 -6.99 10.66
C GLU A 232 -25.68 -6.21 11.89
N ARG A 233 -26.81 -6.63 12.47
CA ARG A 233 -27.42 -5.98 13.66
C ARG A 233 -26.46 -5.91 14.85
N ARG A 234 -25.52 -6.86 14.95
CA ARG A 234 -24.48 -6.91 16.00
C ARG A 234 -23.41 -5.82 15.83
N GLN A 235 -23.03 -5.50 14.60
CA GLN A 235 -22.10 -4.40 14.31
C GLN A 235 -22.75 -3.06 14.68
N TYR A 236 -24.02 -2.88 14.30
CA TYR A 236 -24.78 -1.68 14.63
C TYR A 236 -24.89 -1.39 16.14
N VAL A 237 -25.16 -2.41 16.97
CA VAL A 237 -25.24 -2.24 18.44
C VAL A 237 -23.87 -1.88 19.03
N LYS A 238 -22.78 -2.49 18.53
CA LYS A 238 -21.42 -2.15 18.93
C LYS A 238 -21.06 -0.71 18.53
N ASP A 239 -21.50 -0.26 17.37
CA ASP A 239 -21.24 1.09 16.88
C ASP A 239 -21.95 2.14 17.74
N ILE A 240 -23.17 1.86 18.22
CA ILE A 240 -23.87 2.74 19.18
C ILE A 240 -23.09 2.87 20.49
N HIS A 241 -22.72 1.73 21.10
CA HIS A 241 -21.97 1.75 22.37
C HIS A 241 -20.61 2.42 22.20
N ARG A 242 -19.93 2.21 21.08
CA ARG A 242 -18.68 2.89 20.74
C ARG A 242 -18.88 4.40 20.66
N ALA A 243 -19.93 4.87 19.99
CA ALA A 243 -20.21 6.30 19.87
C ALA A 243 -20.54 6.94 21.23
N GLU A 244 -21.30 6.26 22.08
CA GLU A 244 -21.60 6.71 23.44
C GLU A 244 -20.34 6.83 24.30
N VAL A 245 -19.46 5.83 24.27
CA VAL A 245 -18.18 5.86 25.00
C VAL A 245 -17.30 7.00 24.51
N LEU A 246 -17.15 7.17 23.19
CA LEU A 246 -16.34 8.24 22.62
C LEU A 246 -16.87 9.63 23.01
N ASN A 247 -18.20 9.82 22.95
CA ASN A 247 -18.84 11.06 23.41
C ASN A 247 -18.67 11.28 24.92
N GLY A 248 -18.83 10.25 25.74
CA GLY A 248 -18.64 10.32 27.19
C GLY A 248 -17.20 10.64 27.60
N LEU A 249 -16.23 10.19 26.81
CA LEU A 249 -14.82 10.56 26.95
C LEU A 249 -14.50 11.94 26.35
N GLY A 250 -15.46 12.62 25.74
CA GLY A 250 -15.30 13.97 25.21
C GLY A 250 -14.70 14.04 23.81
N TRP A 251 -14.61 12.93 23.07
CA TRP A 251 -14.17 12.94 21.67
C TRP A 251 -15.24 13.53 20.74
N GLN A 252 -14.82 14.39 19.83
CA GLN A 252 -15.62 14.79 18.67
C GLN A 252 -15.16 13.99 17.45
N VAL A 253 -15.94 12.98 17.07
CA VAL A 253 -15.64 12.13 15.90
C VAL A 253 -16.38 12.65 14.68
N ILE A 254 -15.63 12.92 13.61
CA ILE A 254 -16.13 13.40 12.33
C ILE A 254 -16.07 12.25 11.33
N LYS A 255 -17.24 11.74 10.94
CA LYS A 255 -17.34 10.75 9.86
C LYS A 255 -17.15 11.43 8.50
N VAL A 256 -16.29 10.84 7.68
CA VAL A 256 -16.00 11.25 6.30
C VAL A 256 -16.51 10.15 5.37
N ILE A 257 -17.38 10.52 4.43
CA ILE A 257 -17.92 9.60 3.41
C ILE A 257 -17.27 9.87 2.05
N ASN A 258 -17.48 8.97 1.09
CA ASN A 258 -16.85 9.08 -0.23
C ASN A 258 -17.38 10.28 -1.05
N GLU A 259 -18.58 10.77 -0.74
CA GLU A 259 -19.22 11.93 -1.35
C GLU A 259 -18.71 13.27 -0.81
N ASP A 260 -18.01 13.27 0.33
CA ASP A 260 -17.47 14.50 0.92
C ASP A 260 -16.32 15.06 0.07
N SER A 261 -16.41 16.34 -0.30
CA SER A 261 -15.30 17.03 -0.98
C SER A 261 -14.15 17.32 -0.01
N ALA A 262 -12.93 17.44 -0.52
CA ALA A 262 -11.75 17.78 0.29
C ALA A 262 -11.96 19.11 1.03
N GLU A 263 -12.56 20.11 0.38
CA GLU A 263 -12.85 21.42 0.95
C GLU A 263 -13.85 21.33 2.10
N LEU A 264 -14.90 20.52 1.94
CA LEU A 264 -15.90 20.29 2.98
C LEU A 264 -15.28 19.59 4.19
N ILE A 265 -14.46 18.56 3.97
CA ILE A 265 -13.73 17.84 5.01
C ILE A 265 -12.86 18.82 5.81
N VAL A 266 -12.03 19.60 5.12
CA VAL A 266 -11.12 20.58 5.74
C VAL A 266 -11.91 21.62 6.54
N LYS A 267 -13.01 22.13 5.99
CA LYS A 267 -13.87 23.10 6.69
C LYS A 267 -14.43 22.52 7.99
N ARG A 268 -15.03 21.32 7.94
CA ARG A 268 -15.62 20.66 9.11
C ARG A 268 -14.60 20.47 10.24
N ILE A 269 -13.36 20.16 9.87
CA ILE A 269 -12.26 19.94 10.81
C ILE A 269 -11.77 21.25 11.42
N ARG A 270 -11.55 22.28 10.59
CA ARG A 270 -11.16 23.62 11.10
C ARG A 270 -12.18 24.14 12.10
N ASP A 271 -13.46 24.02 11.79
CA ASP A 271 -14.54 24.42 12.68
C ASP A 271 -14.52 23.61 13.99
N ALA A 272 -14.26 22.30 13.94
CA ALA A 272 -14.16 21.46 15.12
C ALA A 272 -12.96 21.82 16.01
N LEU A 273 -11.78 22.00 15.41
CA LEU A 273 -10.57 22.42 16.11
C LEU A 273 -10.74 23.81 16.75
N ALA A 274 -11.31 24.77 16.02
CA ALA A 274 -11.55 26.13 16.52
C ALA A 274 -12.54 26.14 17.70
N ARG A 275 -13.66 25.39 17.60
CA ARG A 275 -14.63 25.27 18.70
C ARG A 275 -14.04 24.64 19.96
N ARG A 276 -13.02 23.79 19.82
CA ARG A 276 -12.34 23.17 20.95
C ARG A 276 -11.28 24.08 21.55
N ALA A 277 -10.52 24.79 20.70
CA ALA A 277 -9.54 25.77 21.15
C ALA A 277 -10.18 26.91 21.97
N SER A 278 -11.39 27.35 21.61
CA SER A 278 -12.12 28.38 22.37
C SER A 278 -12.71 27.91 23.71
N ARG A 279 -12.72 26.59 23.98
CA ARG A 279 -13.21 26.01 25.25
C ARG A 279 -12.09 25.66 26.23
N LEU A 280 -10.83 25.69 25.80
CA LEU A 280 -9.69 25.51 26.70
C LEU A 280 -9.46 26.85 27.44
N PRO A 281 -9.41 26.87 28.78
CA PRO A 281 -9.04 28.10 29.49
C PRO A 281 -7.65 28.52 29.02
N GLN A 282 -7.49 29.78 28.62
CA GLN A 282 -6.18 30.37 28.37
C GLN A 282 -5.38 30.18 29.66
N ARG A 283 -4.37 29.30 29.63
CA ARG A 283 -3.43 29.18 30.75
C ARG A 283 -2.74 30.53 30.86
N LEU A 284 -3.11 31.30 31.88
CA LEU A 284 -2.39 32.48 32.38
C LEU A 284 -1.04 32.03 32.95
#